data_AF-A0A257IW31-F1
#
_entry.id   AF-A0A257IW31-F1
#
_cell.length_a   1.000
_cell.length_b   1.000
_cell.length_c   1.000
_cell.angle_alpha   90.00
_cell.angle_beta   90.00
_cell.angle_gamma   90.00
#
_symmetry.space_group_name_H-M   'P 1'
#
loop_
_entity.id
_entity.type
_entity.pdbx_description
1 polymer ?
#
loop_
_entity_poly.entity_id
_entity_poly.type
_entity_poly.pdbx_seq_one_letter_code
_entity_poly.pdbx_strand_id
1 'polypeptide(L)'
;MKKQFFILFAVLGFGLSSCSKKDEVTPSTLEGTYNLETITLKSKVVDQAAENENENVSAQKMYYTFNSDGTYKTNATWSIGEINSSGTVSTGKYTINGNKLNITYQDGDLGKELTQTMQIKTNSDSQLVLFIGLDELKTSLKAAAGGLDAFTAAILEIFLSQMIQFEYTLTFKKA
;
A
#
# COMPACT_ATOMS: atom_id res chain seq x y z
N MET A 1 -38.69 -45.73 -46.57
CA MET A 1 -37.73 -45.61 -45.45
C MET A 1 -36.69 -44.55 -45.82
N LYS A 2 -36.84 -43.33 -45.31
CA LYS A 2 -35.86 -42.24 -45.51
C LYS A 2 -35.59 -41.59 -44.15
N LYS A 3 -34.29 -41.56 -43.82
CA LYS A 3 -33.72 -41.18 -42.53
C LYS A 3 -33.93 -39.69 -42.27
N GLN A 4 -34.35 -39.35 -41.07
CA GLN A 4 -34.42 -37.99 -40.56
C GLN A 4 -32.99 -37.48 -40.31
N PHE A 5 -32.63 -36.35 -40.92
CA PHE A 5 -31.43 -35.58 -40.58
C PHE A 5 -31.81 -34.61 -39.46
N PHE A 6 -31.31 -34.85 -38.25
CA PHE A 6 -31.31 -33.87 -37.17
C PHE A 6 -30.15 -32.89 -37.43
N ILE A 7 -30.46 -31.63 -37.73
CA ILE A 7 -29.49 -30.54 -37.74
C ILE A 7 -29.44 -29.98 -36.31
N LEU A 8 -28.34 -30.28 -35.62
CA LEU A 8 -28.01 -29.74 -34.30
C LEU A 8 -27.49 -28.30 -34.49
N PHE A 9 -28.29 -27.31 -34.10
CA PHE A 9 -27.86 -25.92 -33.97
C PHE A 9 -26.86 -25.83 -32.80
N ALA A 10 -25.57 -25.81 -33.10
CA ALA A 10 -24.55 -25.40 -32.14
C ALA A 10 -24.59 -23.87 -32.02
N VAL A 11 -25.29 -23.41 -30.99
CA VAL A 11 -25.27 -22.02 -30.53
C VAL A 11 -23.83 -21.70 -30.09
N LEU A 12 -23.08 -21.01 -30.95
CA LEU A 12 -21.83 -20.33 -30.60
C LEU A 12 -22.17 -19.15 -29.68
N GLY A 13 -22.40 -19.47 -28.41
CA GLY A 13 -22.59 -18.50 -27.34
C GLY A 13 -21.27 -17.84 -26.97
N PHE A 14 -21.19 -16.55 -27.31
CA PHE A 14 -20.50 -15.48 -26.58
C PHE A 14 -19.59 -15.92 -25.43
N GLY A 15 -18.30 -16.02 -25.73
CA GLY A 15 -17.22 -15.91 -24.75
C GLY A 15 -16.49 -14.58 -24.94
N LEU A 16 -17.20 -13.45 -24.86
CA LEU A 16 -16.53 -12.19 -24.58
C LEU A 16 -16.05 -12.29 -23.14
N SER A 17 -14.81 -12.75 -22.96
CA SER A 17 -14.05 -12.59 -21.74
C SER A 17 -14.02 -11.11 -21.40
N SER A 18 -14.97 -10.66 -20.58
CA SER A 18 -14.87 -9.39 -19.87
C SER A 18 -13.72 -9.53 -18.89
N CYS A 19 -12.50 -9.36 -19.40
CA CYS A 19 -11.39 -8.86 -18.62
C CYS A 19 -11.81 -7.44 -18.22
N SER A 20 -12.47 -7.29 -17.08
CA SER A 20 -12.52 -6.03 -16.37
C SER A 20 -11.07 -5.65 -16.12
N LYS A 21 -10.52 -4.78 -16.99
CA LYS A 21 -9.28 -4.07 -16.69
C LYS A 21 -9.54 -3.45 -15.32
N LYS A 22 -8.83 -3.90 -14.30
CA LYS A 22 -8.73 -3.11 -13.06
C LYS A 22 -8.28 -1.73 -13.53
N ASP A 23 -9.12 -0.73 -13.33
CA ASP A 23 -8.81 0.63 -13.75
C ASP A 23 -7.44 0.98 -13.19
N GLU A 24 -6.54 1.35 -14.10
CA GLU A 24 -5.16 1.64 -13.76
C GLU A 24 -5.15 2.89 -12.87
N VAL A 25 -4.54 2.79 -11.70
CA VAL A 25 -4.45 3.92 -10.79
C VAL A 25 -3.37 4.87 -11.32
N THR A 26 -3.74 6.12 -11.52
CA THR A 26 -2.87 7.23 -11.94
C THR A 26 -2.94 8.37 -10.92
N PRO A 27 -2.00 9.34 -10.94
CA PRO A 27 -2.04 10.50 -10.06
C PRO A 27 -3.39 11.24 -10.10
N SER A 28 -3.99 11.40 -11.29
CA SER A 28 -5.30 12.05 -11.45
C SER A 28 -6.43 11.25 -10.80
N THR A 29 -6.37 9.92 -10.80
CA THR A 29 -7.40 9.08 -10.16
C THR A 29 -7.21 8.94 -8.65
N LEU A 30 -5.99 9.20 -8.13
CA LEU A 30 -5.69 9.23 -6.70
C LEU A 30 -5.90 10.62 -6.09
N GLU A 31 -6.12 11.66 -6.92
CA GLU A 31 -6.30 13.03 -6.44
C GLU A 31 -7.46 13.14 -5.43
N GLY A 32 -7.20 13.85 -4.34
CA GLY A 32 -8.16 14.09 -3.27
C GLY A 32 -7.55 14.05 -1.87
N THR A 33 -8.41 14.27 -0.88
CA THR A 33 -8.05 14.18 0.54
C THR A 33 -8.63 12.90 1.13
N TYR A 34 -7.80 12.20 1.91
CA TYR A 34 -8.08 10.89 2.46
C TYR A 34 -7.76 10.90 3.96
N ASN A 35 -8.77 10.67 4.80
CA ASN A 35 -8.61 10.59 6.25
C ASN A 35 -8.32 9.15 6.64
N LEU A 36 -7.27 8.91 7.42
CA LEU A 36 -6.94 7.57 7.90
C LEU A 36 -7.94 7.16 8.98
N GLU A 37 -8.62 6.03 8.76
CA GLU A 37 -9.63 5.50 9.69
C GLU A 37 -9.09 4.32 10.49
N THR A 38 -8.44 3.36 9.82
CA THR A 38 -7.95 2.16 10.47
C THR A 38 -6.55 1.77 10.02
N ILE A 39 -5.84 1.15 10.96
CA ILE A 39 -4.55 0.50 10.75
C ILE A 39 -4.72 -0.95 11.17
N THR A 40 -4.31 -1.88 10.32
CA THR A 40 -4.29 -3.31 10.65
C THR A 40 -2.88 -3.84 10.42
N LEU A 41 -2.30 -4.44 11.47
CA LEU A 41 -1.00 -5.11 11.43
C LEU A 41 -1.20 -6.61 11.64
N LYS A 42 -0.59 -7.41 10.77
CA LYS A 42 -0.33 -8.83 11.05
C LYS A 42 1.15 -9.09 10.91
N SER A 43 1.77 -9.60 11.95
CA SER A 43 3.20 -9.86 11.97
C SER A 43 3.48 -11.26 12.54
N LYS A 44 4.61 -11.83 12.11
CA LYS A 44 5.16 -13.03 12.73
C LYS A 44 6.67 -12.99 12.62
N VAL A 45 7.34 -13.13 13.75
CA VAL A 45 8.80 -13.28 13.86
C VAL A 45 9.13 -14.73 14.25
N VAL A 46 10.31 -15.21 13.86
CA VAL A 46 10.84 -16.52 14.29
C VAL A 46 10.77 -16.63 15.82
N ASP A 47 10.32 -17.80 16.29
CA ASP A 47 10.17 -18.14 17.71
C ASP A 47 9.26 -17.21 18.54
N GLN A 48 8.49 -16.34 17.90
CA GLN A 48 7.48 -15.50 18.53
C GLN A 48 6.06 -15.89 18.08
N ALA A 49 5.08 -15.57 18.93
CA ALA A 49 3.69 -15.70 18.55
C ALA A 49 3.35 -14.73 17.41
N ALA A 50 2.35 -15.07 16.60
CA ALA A 50 1.84 -14.12 15.61
C ALA A 50 1.08 -13.00 16.31
N GLU A 51 1.31 -11.77 15.89
CA GLU A 51 0.61 -10.60 16.38
C GLU A 51 -0.42 -10.15 15.34
N ASN A 52 -1.61 -9.79 15.81
CA ASN A 52 -2.67 -9.25 14.98
C ASN A 52 -3.27 -8.06 15.71
N GLU A 53 -3.06 -6.87 15.16
CA GLU A 53 -3.55 -5.62 15.71
C GLU A 53 -4.48 -4.95 14.70
N ASN A 54 -5.55 -4.35 15.22
CA ASN A 54 -6.48 -3.57 14.43
C ASN A 54 -6.91 -2.36 15.25
N GLU A 55 -6.46 -1.19 14.84
CA GLU A 55 -6.69 0.06 15.54
C GLU A 55 -7.58 0.99 14.69
N ASN A 56 -8.58 1.59 15.34
CA ASN A 56 -9.31 2.71 14.76
C ASN A 56 -8.65 4.01 15.21
N VAL A 57 -8.07 4.72 14.25
CA VAL A 57 -7.31 5.97 14.47
C VAL A 57 -8.05 7.20 13.95
N SER A 58 -9.32 7.07 13.56
CA SER A 58 -10.12 8.18 13.01
C SER A 58 -10.17 9.42 13.92
N ALA A 59 -10.14 9.22 15.25
CA ALA A 59 -10.11 10.29 16.24
C ALA A 59 -8.83 11.15 16.17
N GLN A 60 -7.73 10.59 15.65
CA GLN A 60 -6.45 11.29 15.48
C GLN A 60 -6.45 12.26 14.28
N LYS A 61 -7.47 12.19 13.41
CA LYS A 61 -7.65 13.07 12.24
C LYS A 61 -6.41 13.16 11.35
N MET A 62 -5.72 12.04 11.17
CA MET A 62 -4.61 11.93 10.22
C MET A 62 -5.15 11.94 8.79
N TYR A 63 -4.49 12.66 7.88
CA TYR A 63 -4.91 12.76 6.49
C TYR A 63 -3.76 12.79 5.50
N TYR A 64 -4.07 12.43 4.25
CA TYR A 64 -3.24 12.66 3.08
C TYR A 64 -4.04 13.40 2.02
N THR A 65 -3.47 14.46 1.47
CA THR A 65 -3.99 15.12 0.26
C THR A 65 -3.02 14.84 -0.88
N PHE A 66 -3.47 14.10 -1.89
CA PHE A 66 -2.70 13.82 -3.09
C PHE A 66 -3.12 14.78 -4.20
N ASN A 67 -2.14 15.40 -4.86
CA ASN A 67 -2.36 16.26 -6.03
C ASN A 67 -1.98 15.49 -7.30
N SER A 68 -2.62 15.81 -8.43
CA SER A 68 -2.35 15.15 -9.71
C SER A 68 -0.95 15.44 -10.30
N ASP A 69 -0.23 16.42 -9.77
CA ASP A 69 1.15 16.75 -10.15
C ASP A 69 2.22 15.85 -9.50
N GLY A 70 1.81 14.85 -8.70
CA GLY A 70 2.72 13.94 -7.99
C GLY A 70 3.22 14.47 -6.65
N THR A 71 2.63 15.54 -6.11
CA THR A 71 2.91 16.02 -4.75
C THR A 71 1.82 15.62 -3.76
N TYR A 72 2.18 15.48 -2.49
CA TYR A 72 1.20 15.24 -1.42
C TYR A 72 1.43 16.15 -0.22
N LYS A 73 0.39 16.29 0.61
CA LYS A 73 0.44 16.92 1.94
C LYS A 73 -0.11 15.97 2.99
N THR A 74 0.42 15.99 4.20
CA THR A 74 -0.07 15.17 5.31
C THR A 74 0.24 15.81 6.66
N ASN A 75 -0.55 15.48 7.69
CA ASN A 75 -0.22 15.74 9.10
C ASN A 75 0.25 14.48 9.84
N ALA A 76 0.52 13.39 9.12
CA ALA A 76 1.04 12.17 9.69
C ALA A 76 2.57 12.09 9.50
N THR A 77 3.25 11.44 10.45
CA THR A 77 4.66 11.07 10.36
C THR A 77 4.78 9.57 10.37
N TRP A 78 5.71 9.08 9.56
CA TRP A 78 6.05 7.68 9.42
C TRP A 78 7.37 7.40 10.15
N SER A 79 7.37 6.30 10.88
CA SER A 79 8.53 5.60 11.41
C SER A 79 8.48 4.16 10.92
N ILE A 80 9.55 3.38 11.14
CA ILE A 80 9.60 1.99 10.71
C ILE A 80 8.51 1.19 11.41
N GLY A 81 7.44 0.88 10.68
CA GLY A 81 6.32 0.06 11.17
C GLY A 81 5.22 0.83 11.91
N GLU A 82 5.29 2.16 11.99
CA GLU A 82 4.32 2.97 12.73
C GLU A 82 3.97 4.26 11.97
N ILE A 83 2.73 4.72 12.14
CA ILE A 83 2.26 6.01 11.63
C ILE A 83 1.53 6.76 12.74
N ASN A 84 1.92 8.01 12.95
CA ASN A 84 1.42 8.85 14.03
C ASN A 84 1.02 10.24 13.52
N SER A 85 0.08 10.89 14.22
CA SER A 85 -0.20 12.31 14.00
C SER A 85 0.96 13.15 14.50
N SER A 86 1.51 14.01 13.65
CA SER A 86 2.65 14.87 14.00
C SER A 86 2.24 16.25 14.49
N GLY A 87 0.97 16.63 14.29
CA GLY A 87 0.48 17.99 14.48
C GLY A 87 1.06 19.04 13.52
N THR A 88 2.00 18.64 12.64
CA THR A 88 2.66 19.54 11.67
C THR A 88 2.39 19.05 10.25
N VAL A 89 1.98 19.97 9.38
CA VAL A 89 1.76 19.61 7.97
C VAL A 89 3.09 19.52 7.24
N SER A 90 3.38 18.35 6.69
CA SER A 90 4.51 18.09 5.81
C SER A 90 4.05 17.92 4.36
N THR A 91 4.96 18.13 3.43
CA THR A 91 4.73 17.95 2.00
C THR A 91 5.81 17.07 1.40
N GLY A 92 5.47 16.24 0.43
CA GLY A 92 6.42 15.39 -0.25
C GLY A 92 6.01 15.07 -1.67
N LYS A 93 6.72 14.12 -2.27
CA LYS A 93 6.45 13.62 -3.62
C LYS A 93 6.01 12.17 -3.58
N TYR A 94 5.20 11.79 -4.55
CA TYR A 94 4.80 10.42 -4.76
C TYR A 94 4.83 10.06 -6.25
N THR A 95 4.94 8.76 -6.53
CA THR A 95 4.78 8.21 -7.88
C THR A 95 3.86 7.01 -7.83
N ILE A 96 3.17 6.74 -8.94
CA ILE A 96 2.37 5.52 -9.11
C ILE A 96 2.93 4.74 -10.28
N ASN A 97 3.23 3.45 -10.06
CA ASN A 97 3.65 2.52 -11.09
C ASN A 97 2.73 1.30 -11.04
N GLY A 98 1.75 1.24 -11.95
CA GLY A 98 0.67 0.25 -11.90
C GLY A 98 -0.18 0.42 -10.63
N ASN A 99 -0.24 -0.62 -9.79
CA ASN A 99 -0.95 -0.56 -8.51
C ASN A 99 -0.03 -0.26 -7.32
N LYS A 100 1.19 0.24 -7.55
CA LYS A 100 2.14 0.58 -6.48
C LYS A 100 2.26 2.08 -6.33
N LEU A 101 2.01 2.56 -5.12
CA LEU A 101 2.27 3.93 -4.67
C LEU A 101 3.62 3.98 -3.98
N ASN A 102 4.52 4.85 -4.45
CA ASN A 102 5.78 5.13 -3.77
C ASN A 102 5.71 6.53 -3.18
N ILE A 103 5.80 6.64 -1.86
CA ILE A 103 5.83 7.92 -1.15
C ILE A 103 7.24 8.16 -0.64
N THR A 104 7.76 9.34 -0.90
CA THR A 104 9.04 9.79 -0.34
C THR A 104 8.77 10.71 0.86
N TYR A 105 9.32 10.37 2.01
CA TYR A 105 9.13 11.09 3.27
C TYR A 105 10.43 11.13 4.08
N GLN A 106 10.53 12.08 5.01
CA GLN A 106 11.59 12.09 6.03
C GLN A 106 11.19 11.16 7.18
N ASP A 107 11.97 10.10 7.38
CA ASP A 107 11.74 9.16 8.46
C ASP A 107 12.16 9.75 9.81
N GLY A 108 11.27 9.63 10.80
CA GLY A 108 11.45 10.23 12.13
C GLY A 108 12.60 9.64 12.93
N ASP A 109 12.86 8.33 12.78
CA ASP A 109 13.85 7.61 13.58
C ASP A 109 15.23 7.68 12.94
N LEU A 110 15.29 7.57 11.62
CA LEU A 110 16.54 7.58 10.86
C LEU A 110 17.00 9.00 10.49
N GLY A 111 16.11 9.99 10.53
CA GLY A 111 16.40 11.36 10.12
C GLY A 111 16.82 11.48 8.65
N LYS A 112 16.31 10.57 7.81
CA LYS A 112 16.68 10.43 6.39
C LYS A 112 15.45 10.33 5.52
N GLU A 113 15.61 10.75 4.27
CA GLU A 113 14.58 10.57 3.27
C GLU A 113 14.49 9.10 2.87
N LEU A 114 13.32 8.51 3.06
CA LEU A 114 13.00 7.15 2.66
C LEU A 114 11.90 7.15 1.61
N THR A 115 11.89 6.09 0.80
CA THR A 115 10.77 5.80 -0.10
C THR A 115 10.05 4.57 0.39
N GLN A 116 8.81 4.73 0.84
CA GLN A 116 7.93 3.62 1.19
C GLN A 116 7.12 3.20 -0.04
N THR A 117 7.25 1.94 -0.42
CA THR A 117 6.41 1.31 -1.44
C THR A 117 5.16 0.71 -0.79
N MET A 118 3.98 1.00 -1.34
CA MET A 118 2.69 0.47 -0.91
C MET A 118 1.90 -0.05 -2.11
N GLN A 119 1.19 -1.15 -1.94
CA GLN A 119 0.21 -1.61 -2.91
C GLN A 119 -1.12 -0.89 -2.68
N ILE A 120 -1.71 -0.38 -3.75
CA ILE A 120 -3.07 0.15 -3.77
C ILE A 120 -4.02 -1.04 -3.97
N LYS A 121 -4.73 -1.44 -2.91
CA LYS A 121 -5.69 -2.55 -2.95
C LYS A 121 -7.06 -2.08 -3.43
N THR A 122 -7.44 -0.88 -3.03
CA THR A 122 -8.71 -0.23 -3.38
C THR A 122 -8.45 1.26 -3.62
N ASN A 123 -9.00 1.81 -4.69
CA ASN A 123 -9.14 3.25 -4.91
C ASN A 123 -10.53 3.49 -5.51
N SER A 124 -11.44 4.08 -4.73
CA SER A 124 -12.82 4.36 -5.12
C SER A 124 -13.25 5.76 -4.70
N ASP A 125 -14.48 6.13 -5.03
CA ASP A 125 -15.06 7.43 -4.64
C ASP A 125 -15.18 7.62 -3.12
N SER A 126 -15.14 6.53 -2.34
CA SER A 126 -15.31 6.58 -0.88
C SER A 126 -14.10 6.12 -0.09
N GLN A 127 -13.19 5.33 -0.68
CA GLN A 127 -12.16 4.62 0.08
C GLN A 127 -10.85 4.47 -0.69
N LEU A 128 -9.75 4.60 0.03
CA LEU A 128 -8.41 4.18 -0.40
C LEU A 128 -7.91 3.14 0.59
N VAL A 129 -7.40 2.01 0.09
CA VAL A 129 -6.76 0.97 0.93
C VAL A 129 -5.34 0.76 0.43
N LEU A 130 -4.38 1.05 1.30
CA LEU A 130 -2.95 0.84 1.05
C LEU A 130 -2.46 -0.36 1.85
N PHE A 131 -1.55 -1.13 1.27
CA PHE A 131 -1.01 -2.35 1.85
C PHE A 131 0.50 -2.42 1.70
N ILE A 132 1.21 -2.73 2.77
CA ILE A 132 2.64 -3.04 2.79
C ILE A 132 2.78 -4.50 3.18
N GLY A 133 3.26 -5.33 2.24
CA GLY A 133 3.67 -6.69 2.53
C GLY A 133 5.13 -6.75 2.96
N LEU A 134 5.55 -7.92 3.42
CA LEU A 134 6.95 -8.18 3.80
C LEU A 134 7.94 -7.84 2.68
N ASP A 135 7.59 -8.12 1.42
CA ASP A 135 8.46 -7.82 0.27
C ASP A 135 8.58 -6.31 0.02
N GLU A 136 7.49 -5.56 0.14
CA GLU A 136 7.51 -4.10 0.05
C GLU A 136 8.30 -3.46 1.21
N LEU A 137 8.14 -3.98 2.43
CA LEU A 137 8.92 -3.55 3.60
C LEU A 137 10.41 -3.79 3.36
N LYS A 138 10.79 -5.01 2.95
CA LYS A 138 12.19 -5.36 2.62
C LYS A 138 12.76 -4.46 1.53
N THR A 139 11.98 -4.16 0.50
CA THR A 139 12.41 -3.29 -0.60
C THR A 139 12.65 -1.86 -0.11
N SER A 140 11.71 -1.31 0.65
CA SER A 140 11.79 0.07 1.17
C SER A 140 12.98 0.22 2.13
N LEU A 141 13.19 -0.76 3.02
CA LEU A 141 14.29 -0.77 3.98
C LEU A 141 15.66 -1.05 3.34
N LYS A 142 15.75 -1.89 2.30
CA LYS A 142 16.99 -2.08 1.55
C LYS A 142 17.40 -0.81 0.79
N ALA A 143 16.44 -0.08 0.23
CA ALA A 143 16.70 1.21 -0.40
C ALA A 143 17.23 2.22 0.64
N ALA A 144 16.66 2.22 1.86
CA ALA A 144 17.16 3.01 2.98
C ALA A 144 18.58 2.63 3.40
N ALA A 145 18.89 1.33 3.45
CA ALA A 145 20.16 0.79 3.92
C ALA A 145 21.37 1.24 3.09
N GLY A 146 21.19 1.58 1.81
CA GLY A 146 22.26 2.12 0.96
C GLY A 146 22.88 3.42 1.48
N GLY A 147 22.21 4.13 2.39
CA GLY A 147 22.72 5.31 3.08
C GLY A 147 23.08 5.09 4.56
N LEU A 148 22.99 3.86 5.09
CA LEU A 148 23.29 3.54 6.49
C LEU A 148 24.74 3.06 6.64
N ASP A 149 25.31 3.16 7.85
CA ASP A 149 26.59 2.53 8.13
C ASP A 149 26.46 1.00 8.13
N ALA A 150 27.58 0.30 7.93
CA ALA A 150 27.60 -1.15 7.74
C ALA A 150 27.01 -1.92 8.94
N PHE A 151 27.16 -1.40 10.17
CA PHE A 151 26.63 -2.06 11.35
C PHE A 151 25.10 -1.93 11.41
N THR A 152 24.56 -0.72 11.20
CA THR A 152 23.11 -0.50 11.15
C THR A 152 22.45 -1.29 10.01
N ALA A 153 23.08 -1.33 8.83
CA ALA A 153 22.60 -2.13 7.71
C ALA A 153 22.53 -3.64 8.05
N ALA A 154 23.55 -4.17 8.74
CA ALA A 154 23.57 -5.57 9.17
C ALA A 154 22.48 -5.89 10.21
N ILE A 155 22.23 -4.99 11.17
CA ILE A 155 21.13 -5.15 12.14
C ILE A 155 19.78 -5.20 11.40
N LEU A 156 19.55 -4.30 10.44
CA LEU A 156 18.33 -4.25 9.67
C LEU A 156 18.12 -5.53 8.85
N GLU A 157 19.19 -6.06 8.24
CA GLU A 157 19.14 -7.31 7.49
C GLU A 157 18.82 -8.50 8.40
N ILE A 158 19.44 -8.58 9.59
CA ILE A 158 19.13 -9.60 10.59
C ILE A 158 17.66 -9.50 10.99
N PHE A 159 17.18 -8.31 11.35
CA PHE A 159 15.78 -8.09 11.72
C PHE A 159 14.82 -8.60 10.62
N LEU A 160 15.05 -8.20 9.36
CA LEU A 160 14.22 -8.61 8.22
C LEU A 160 14.30 -10.11 7.91
N SER A 161 15.42 -10.76 8.24
CA SER A 161 15.58 -12.22 8.08
C SER A 161 14.74 -13.02 9.08
N GLN A 162 14.43 -12.44 10.24
CA GLN A 162 13.62 -13.08 11.28
C GLN A 162 12.11 -12.91 11.04
N MET A 163 11.70 -12.01 10.14
CA MET A 163 10.30 -11.79 9.81
C MET A 163 9.77 -12.89 8.87
N ILE A 164 8.80 -13.66 9.36
CA ILE A 164 8.07 -14.69 8.60
C ILE A 164 6.87 -14.05 7.89
N GLN A 165 6.18 -13.13 8.56
CA GLN A 165 5.01 -12.44 8.03
C GLN A 165 5.04 -10.97 8.41
N PHE A 166 4.64 -10.13 7.46
CA PHE A 166 4.32 -8.73 7.70
C PHE A 166 3.25 -8.28 6.70
N GLU A 167 2.14 -7.81 7.24
CA GLU A 167 1.04 -7.22 6.49
C GLU A 167 0.58 -5.98 7.26
N TYR A 168 0.83 -4.80 6.69
CA TYR A 168 0.40 -3.54 7.25
C TYR A 168 -0.60 -2.89 6.30
N THR A 169 -1.84 -2.74 6.75
CA THR A 169 -2.95 -2.22 5.95
C THR A 169 -3.44 -0.91 6.52
N LEU A 170 -3.52 0.10 5.67
CA LEU A 170 -4.08 1.41 5.98
C LEU A 170 -5.40 1.58 5.23
N THR A 171 -6.47 1.87 5.95
CA THR A 171 -7.77 2.16 5.35
C THR A 171 -8.11 3.62 5.54
N PHE A 172 -8.33 4.31 4.42
CA PHE A 172 -8.70 5.72 4.41
C PHE A 172 -10.10 5.91 3.87
N LYS A 173 -10.79 6.90 4.40
CA LYS A 173 -12.02 7.44 3.86
C LYS A 173 -11.74 8.70 3.07
N LYS A 174 -12.26 8.77 1.84
CA LYS A 174 -12.18 9.97 1.02
C LYS A 174 -13.05 11.08 1.64
N ALA A 175 -12.48 12.29 1.77
CA ALA A 175 -13.11 13.46 2.38
C ALA A 175 -14.09 14.15 1.42
#